data_AF-A0AAU5EWB0-F1
#
_entry.id   AF-A0AAU5EWB0-F1
#
_cell.length_a   1.000
_cell.length_b   1.000
_cell.length_c   1.000
_cell.angle_alpha   90.00
_cell.angle_beta   90.00
_cell.angle_gamma   90.00
#
_symmetry.space_group_name_H-M   'P 1'
#
loop_
_entity.id
_entity.type
_entity.pdbx_description
1 polymer ?
#
loop_
_entity_poly.entity_id
_entity_poly.type
_entity_poly.pdbx_seq_one_letter_code
_entity_poly.pdbx_strand_id
1 'polypeptide(L)'
;MPVLHRPSRMTAVCLILAAVLLATGAFTVRQGPVTGLLPEGRWSGWRSEEVLHWSAHIRVNTWAHAAEAEIHMGKAESITLKAYGEDAHGTTSMDPTAFTLTPDGKLTGRELPATG
;
A
#
# COMPACT_ATOMS: atom_id res chain seq x y z
N MET A 1 -27.73 -1.12 -48.99
CA MET A 1 -28.31 -1.47 -47.68
C MET A 1 -27.19 -1.97 -46.77
N PRO A 2 -26.89 -1.33 -45.63
CA PRO A 2 -25.84 -1.83 -44.75
C PRO A 2 -26.38 -3.02 -43.95
N VAL A 3 -25.77 -4.19 -44.13
CA VAL A 3 -26.03 -5.36 -43.29
C VAL A 3 -25.36 -5.08 -41.95
N LEU A 4 -26.14 -4.64 -40.96
CA LEU A 4 -25.70 -4.68 -39.57
C LEU A 4 -25.44 -6.15 -39.25
N HIS A 5 -24.16 -6.52 -39.12
CA HIS A 5 -23.77 -7.78 -38.52
C HIS A 5 -24.27 -7.76 -37.08
N ARG A 6 -25.41 -8.41 -36.85
CA ARG A 6 -25.91 -8.67 -35.50
C ARG A 6 -24.96 -9.71 -34.90
N PRO A 7 -24.13 -9.35 -33.91
CA PRO A 7 -23.22 -10.32 -33.31
C PRO A 7 -24.06 -11.48 -32.77
N SER A 8 -23.62 -12.71 -33.04
CA SER A 8 -24.25 -13.88 -32.47
C SER A 8 -24.30 -13.74 -30.95
N ARG A 9 -25.32 -14.29 -30.29
CA ARG A 9 -25.44 -14.25 -28.83
C ARG A 9 -24.15 -14.72 -28.14
N MET A 10 -23.42 -15.64 -28.77
CA MET A 10 -22.12 -16.13 -28.32
C MET A 10 -21.03 -15.05 -28.35
N THR A 11 -20.96 -14.26 -29.43
CA THR A 11 -19.99 -13.16 -29.56
C THR A 11 -20.22 -12.07 -28.51
N ALA A 12 -21.49 -11.74 -28.23
CA ALA A 12 -21.84 -10.78 -27.19
C ALA A 12 -21.46 -11.29 -25.79
N VAL A 13 -21.69 -12.57 -25.48
CA VAL A 13 -21.30 -13.19 -24.21
C VAL A 13 -19.78 -13.20 -24.04
N CYS A 14 -19.01 -13.55 -25.08
CA CYS A 14 -17.55 -13.52 -25.03
C CYS A 14 -17.01 -12.10 -24.76
N LEU A 15 -17.59 -11.07 -25.38
CA LEU A 15 -17.17 -9.69 -25.16
C LEU A 15 -17.49 -9.21 -23.75
N ILE A 16 -18.66 -9.56 -23.19
CA ILE A 16 -19.01 -9.25 -21.81
C ILE A 16 -18.03 -9.95 -20.84
N LEU A 17 -17.73 -11.22 -21.08
CA LEU A 17 -16.80 -11.97 -20.24
C LEU A 17 -15.39 -11.36 -20.26
N ALA A 18 -14.91 -10.98 -21.45
CA ALA A 18 -13.63 -10.30 -21.62
C ALA A 18 -13.62 -8.93 -20.91
N ALA A 19 -14.70 -8.15 -21.02
CA ALA A 19 -14.83 -6.86 -20.34
C ALA A 19 -14.85 -7.03 -18.81
N VAL A 20 -15.53 -8.04 -18.28
CA VAL A 20 -15.54 -8.36 -16.84
C VAL A 20 -14.14 -8.77 -16.38
N LEU A 21 -13.44 -9.63 -17.12
CA LEU A 21 -12.07 -10.03 -16.79
C LEU A 21 -11.10 -8.84 -16.80
N LEU A 22 -11.24 -7.94 -17.77
CA LEU A 22 -10.44 -6.70 -17.83
C LEU A 22 -10.78 -5.75 -16.68
N ALA A 23 -12.06 -5.60 -16.32
CA ALA A 23 -12.48 -4.77 -15.21
C ALA A 23 -11.96 -5.33 -13.87
N THR A 24 -12.05 -6.64 -13.66
CA THR A 24 -11.52 -7.30 -12.46
C THR A 24 -10.01 -7.21 -12.40
N GLY A 25 -9.29 -7.44 -13.52
CA GLY A 25 -7.84 -7.28 -13.57
C GLY A 25 -7.38 -5.84 -13.34
N ALA A 26 -8.08 -4.86 -13.91
CA ALA A 26 -7.83 -3.45 -13.65
C ALA A 26 -8.11 -3.08 -12.18
N PHE A 27 -9.16 -3.66 -11.59
CA PHE A 27 -9.50 -3.47 -10.19
C PHE A 27 -8.45 -4.07 -9.25
N THR A 28 -7.95 -5.28 -9.51
CA THR A 28 -6.90 -5.89 -8.68
C THR A 28 -5.57 -5.16 -8.80
N VAL A 29 -5.23 -4.63 -9.99
CA VAL A 29 -4.07 -3.75 -10.17
C VAL A 29 -4.25 -2.43 -9.40
N ARG A 30 -5.46 -1.90 -9.34
CA ARG A 30 -5.78 -0.66 -8.60
C ARG A 30 -5.73 -0.83 -7.08
N GLN A 31 -6.06 -2.01 -6.55
CA GLN A 31 -6.01 -2.31 -5.11
C GLN A 31 -4.58 -2.41 -4.54
N GLY A 32 -3.54 -2.17 -5.34
CA GLY A 32 -2.16 -2.15 -4.91
C GLY A 32 -1.46 -3.51 -5.09
N PRO A 33 -0.15 -3.54 -5.39
CA PRO A 33 0.57 -4.78 -5.58
C PRO A 33 0.60 -5.62 -4.30
N VAL A 34 0.34 -6.93 -4.44
CA VAL A 34 0.59 -7.92 -3.40
C VAL A 34 2.06 -7.81 -2.95
N THR A 35 2.29 -7.95 -1.64
CA THR A 35 3.49 -7.72 -0.80
C THR A 35 4.84 -8.24 -1.31
N GLY A 36 4.92 -8.89 -2.47
CA GLY A 36 6.14 -9.46 -3.07
C GLY A 36 6.35 -9.14 -4.56
N LEU A 37 5.60 -8.19 -5.14
CA LEU A 37 5.71 -7.81 -6.56
C LEU A 37 6.20 -6.37 -6.77
N LEU A 38 6.65 -5.70 -5.71
CA LEU A 38 7.15 -4.33 -5.82
C LEU A 38 8.56 -4.35 -6.45
N PRO A 39 8.79 -3.62 -7.57
CA PRO A 39 10.10 -3.55 -8.19
C PRO A 39 11.09 -2.82 -7.29
N GLU A 40 12.17 -3.50 -6.91
CA GLU A 40 13.16 -2.98 -5.96
C GLU A 40 13.81 -1.66 -6.40
N GLY A 41 14.07 -1.49 -7.71
CA GLY A 41 14.64 -0.26 -8.26
C GLY A 41 13.71 0.96 -8.25
N ARG A 42 12.49 0.84 -7.71
CA ARG A 42 11.52 1.94 -7.59
C ARG A 42 11.37 2.47 -6.17
N TRP A 43 12.06 1.88 -5.19
CA TRP A 43 12.13 2.45 -3.85
C TRP A 43 13.00 3.71 -3.85
N SER A 44 12.55 4.72 -3.10
CA SER A 44 13.38 5.87 -2.75
C SER A 44 14.55 5.45 -1.86
N GLY A 45 15.54 6.32 -1.72
CA GLY A 45 16.45 6.23 -0.59
C GLY A 45 15.69 6.29 0.73
N TRP A 46 16.27 5.68 1.76
CA TRP A 46 15.78 5.83 3.12
C TRP A 46 15.93 7.28 3.57
N ARG A 47 14.87 7.84 4.15
CA ARG A 47 14.89 9.13 4.86
C ARG A 47 14.70 8.87 6.35
N SER A 48 15.41 9.64 7.17
CA SER A 48 15.31 9.56 8.62
C SER A 48 14.45 10.70 9.17
N GLU A 49 13.60 10.40 10.14
CA GLU A 49 12.88 11.39 10.93
C GLU A 49 12.73 10.93 12.38
N GLU A 50 12.38 11.86 13.28
CA GLU A 50 12.08 11.55 14.67
C GLU A 50 10.58 11.73 14.92
N VAL A 51 9.95 10.72 15.52
CA VAL A 51 8.52 10.72 15.86
C VAL A 51 8.36 10.33 17.31
N LEU A 52 7.93 11.27 18.16
CA LEU A 52 7.75 11.05 19.61
C LEU A 52 8.98 10.41 20.30
N HIS A 53 10.18 10.90 19.98
CA HIS A 53 11.48 10.38 20.47
C HIS A 53 11.91 9.01 19.92
N TRP A 54 11.17 8.47 18.96
CA TRP A 54 11.59 7.30 18.19
C TRP A 54 12.28 7.74 16.90
N SER A 55 13.38 7.07 16.57
CA SER A 55 14.02 7.23 15.27
C SER A 55 13.29 6.39 14.24
N ALA A 56 12.86 6.98 13.13
CA ALA A 56 12.21 6.29 12.04
C ALA A 56 13.01 6.43 10.74
N HIS A 57 13.18 5.32 10.03
CA HIS A 57 13.69 5.29 8.66
C HIS A 57 12.56 4.91 7.74
N ILE A 58 12.27 5.75 6.75
CA ILE A 58 11.13 5.58 5.85
C ILE A 58 11.63 5.52 4.41
N ARG A 59 11.06 4.62 3.61
CA ARG A 59 11.22 4.64 2.16
C ARG A 59 9.86 4.49 1.49
N VAL A 60 9.73 5.10 0.32
CA VAL A 60 8.48 5.10 -0.46
C VAL A 60 8.76 4.49 -1.82
N ASN A 61 7.84 3.69 -2.31
CA ASN A 61 7.88 3.19 -3.67
C ASN A 61 7.34 4.27 -4.61
N THR A 62 8.09 4.61 -5.65
CA THR A 62 7.70 5.64 -6.62
C THR A 62 6.79 5.12 -7.72
N TRP A 63 6.67 3.80 -7.86
CA TRP A 63 5.84 3.14 -8.88
C TRP A 63 4.48 2.69 -8.35
N ALA A 64 4.39 2.37 -7.06
CA ALA A 64 3.16 2.01 -6.39
C ALA A 64 2.92 2.91 -5.18
N HIS A 65 1.66 3.11 -4.78
CA HIS A 65 1.34 3.69 -3.47
C HIS A 65 1.74 2.70 -2.40
N ALA A 66 3.00 2.76 -1.97
CA ALA A 66 3.56 1.84 -1.00
C ALA A 66 4.69 2.52 -0.21
N ALA A 67 4.69 2.31 1.11
CA ALA A 67 5.75 2.77 1.99
C ALA A 67 6.16 1.70 2.99
N GLU A 68 7.40 1.81 3.45
CA GLU A 68 7.94 1.03 4.57
C GLU A 68 8.57 1.98 5.58
N ALA A 69 8.44 1.62 6.87
CA ALA A 69 9.12 2.31 7.95
C ALA A 69 9.79 1.30 8.89
N GLU A 70 11.02 1.59 9.28
CA GLU A 70 11.75 0.95 10.38
C GLU A 70 11.82 1.95 11.53
N ILE A 71 11.23 1.61 12.67
CA ILE A 71 11.05 2.50 13.83
C ILE A 71 11.85 1.93 14.99
N HIS A 72 12.67 2.75 15.64
CA HIS A 72 13.62 2.33 16.66
C HIS A 72 13.52 3.19 17.92
N MET A 73 13.56 2.55 19.08
CA MET A 73 13.81 3.24 20.36
C MET A 73 15.19 2.83 20.89
N GLY A 74 16.12 3.78 20.83
CA GLY A 74 17.50 3.54 21.24
C GLY A 74 18.11 2.31 20.56
N LYS A 75 18.71 1.41 21.35
CA LYS A 75 19.35 0.18 20.85
C LYS A 75 18.50 -1.08 21.03
N ALA A 76 17.31 -0.97 21.61
CA ALA A 76 16.64 -2.13 22.21
C ALA A 76 15.59 -2.75 21.28
N GLU A 77 14.86 -1.95 20.50
CA GLU A 77 13.69 -2.44 19.78
C GLU A 77 13.54 -1.79 18.41
N SER A 78 13.21 -2.60 17.40
CA SER A 78 12.91 -2.17 16.03
C SER A 78 11.56 -2.71 15.60
N ILE A 79 10.69 -1.85 15.09
CA ILE A 79 9.40 -2.22 14.50
C ILE A 79 9.44 -1.92 13.01
N THR A 80 8.93 -2.85 12.20
CA THR A 80 8.72 -2.61 10.76
C THR A 80 7.25 -2.41 10.46
N LEU A 81 6.90 -1.32 9.79
CA LEU A 81 5.58 -1.04 9.24
C LEU A 81 5.61 -1.10 7.71
N LYS A 82 4.52 -1.60 7.14
CA LYS A 82 4.29 -1.67 5.70
C LYS A 82 2.90 -1.13 5.39
N ALA A 83 2.82 -0.22 4.43
CA ALA A 83 1.58 0.41 3.99
C ALA A 83 1.51 0.32 2.47
N TYR A 84 0.88 -0.74 1.92
CA TYR A 84 0.88 -1.04 0.48
C TYR A 84 -0.54 -1.00 -0.08
N GLY A 85 -0.77 -0.16 -1.10
CA GLY A 85 -2.08 0.10 -1.70
C GLY A 85 -2.53 1.54 -1.43
N GLU A 86 -3.43 2.07 -2.27
CA GLU A 86 -3.85 3.49 -2.27
C GLU A 86 -4.37 3.97 -0.90
N ASP A 87 -5.12 3.12 -0.19
CA ASP A 87 -5.76 3.42 1.10
C ASP A 87 -5.21 2.59 2.28
N ALA A 88 -4.07 1.91 2.09
CA ALA A 88 -3.56 0.97 3.08
C ALA A 88 -2.75 1.68 4.17
N HIS A 89 -3.20 1.60 5.43
CA HIS A 89 -2.46 2.12 6.57
C HIS A 89 -1.77 0.99 7.34
N GLY A 90 -0.46 1.13 7.56
CA GLY A 90 0.28 0.27 8.47
C GLY A 90 0.17 0.82 9.89
N THR A 91 -0.38 0.07 10.84
CA THR A 91 -0.50 0.49 12.24
C THR A 91 0.14 -0.50 13.18
N THR A 92 0.83 0.00 14.20
CA THR A 92 1.42 -0.82 15.27
C THR A 92 1.44 -0.02 16.57
N SER A 93 1.57 -0.70 17.69
CA SER A 93 1.67 -0.08 19.00
C SER A 93 2.76 -0.74 19.81
N MET A 94 3.57 0.09 20.47
CA MET A 94 4.52 -0.33 21.49
C MET A 94 4.41 0.67 22.63
N ASP A 95 3.94 0.21 23.78
CA ASP A 95 3.56 1.08 24.87
C ASP A 95 4.70 2.05 25.24
N PRO A 96 4.40 3.37 25.35
CA PRO A 96 3.09 4.01 25.30
C PRO A 96 2.75 4.63 23.93
N THR A 97 3.30 4.17 22.81
CA THR A 97 3.15 4.83 21.50
C THR A 97 2.48 3.94 20.46
N ALA A 98 1.50 4.49 19.73
CA ALA A 98 0.95 3.90 18.51
C ALA A 98 1.42 4.67 17.28
N PHE A 99 1.87 3.94 16.26
CA PHE A 99 2.33 4.48 14.99
C PHE A 99 1.34 4.17 13.87
N THR A 100 1.26 5.07 12.90
CA THR A 100 0.51 4.89 11.66
C THR A 100 1.37 5.37 10.50
N LEU A 101 1.59 4.49 9.52
CA LEU A 101 2.27 4.75 8.27
C LEU A 101 1.25 4.78 7.13
N THR A 102 1.31 5.82 6.31
CA THR A 102 0.54 5.93 5.07
C THR A 102 1.35 5.46 3.86
N PRO A 103 0.70 5.15 2.72
CA PRO A 103 1.39 4.71 1.50
C PRO A 103 2.31 5.75 0.85
N ASP A 104 2.09 7.05 1.12
CA ASP A 104 2.96 8.16 0.72
C ASP A 104 4.15 8.37 1.69
N GLY A 105 4.27 7.53 2.71
CA GLY A 105 5.37 7.52 3.66
C GLY A 105 5.22 8.52 4.79
N LYS A 106 4.02 9.06 5.04
CA LYS A 106 3.78 9.87 6.23
C LYS A 106 3.67 8.94 7.43
N LEU A 107 4.59 9.08 8.36
CA LEU A 107 4.53 8.40 9.65
C LEU A 107 4.01 9.38 10.71
N THR A 108 3.07 8.91 11.52
CA THR A 108 2.57 9.66 12.67
C THR A 108 2.59 8.77 13.90
N GLY A 109 2.95 9.35 15.04
CA GLY A 109 2.86 8.71 16.35
C GLY A 109 1.78 9.38 17.20
N ARG A 110 1.14 8.61 18.07
CA ARG A 110 0.30 9.10 19.15
C ARG A 110 0.60 8.35 20.44
N GLU A 111 0.55 9.04 21.56
CA GLU A 111 0.60 8.39 22.86
C GLU A 111 -0.70 7.60 23.10
N LEU A 112 -0.55 6.39 23.64
CA LEU A 112 -1.62 5.55 24.12
C LEU A 112 -1.93 5.94 25.57
N PRO A 113 -3.21 5.93 25.97
CA PRO A 113 -3.56 6.14 27.36
C PRO A 113 -2.88 5.08 28.23
N ALA A 114 -2.39 5.48 29.41
CA ALA A 114 -1.86 4.55 30.37
C ALA A 114 -2.95 3.53 30.71
N THR A 115 -2.71 2.25 30.39
CA THR A 115 -3.56 1.15 30.83
C THR A 115 -3.33 0.95 32.32
N GLY A 116 -4.10 1.69 33.14
CA GLY A 116 -4.12 1.58 34.60
C GLY A 116 -5.03 0.47 35.10
#